data_AF-A0A2X1Q1C3-F1
#
_entry.id   AF-A0A2X1Q1C3-F1
#
_cell.length_a   1.000
_cell.length_b   1.000
_cell.length_c   1.000
_cell.angle_alpha   90.00
_cell.angle_beta   90.00
_cell.angle_gamma   90.00
#
_symmetry.space_group_name_H-M   'P 1'
#
loop_
_entity.id
_entity.type
_entity.pdbx_description
1 polymer ?
#
loop_
_entity_poly.entity_id
_entity_poly.type
_entity_poly.pdbx_seq_one_letter_code
_entity_poly.pdbx_strand_id
1 'polypeptide(L)' 'MEYALKFDNTILIEEWLAGDELTVPVLDNQVLPAIRIVPEGEFYDYEAKYISDNTQYFWPSRFNA' A
#
# COMPACT_ATOMS: atom_id res chain seq x y z
N MET A 1 19.64 -2.36 -5.75
CA MET A 1 19.80 -3.80 -6.05
C MET A 1 20.45 -4.57 -4.91
N GLU A 2 21.67 -4.24 -4.45
CA GLU A 2 22.37 -5.00 -3.40
C GLU A 2 21.58 -5.18 -2.09
N TYR A 3 20.83 -4.16 -1.67
CA TYR A 3 19.97 -4.27 -0.48
C TYR A 3 18.83 -5.29 -0.67
N ALA A 4 18.15 -5.27 -1.82
CA ALA A 4 17.05 -6.18 -2.13
C ALA A 4 17.51 -7.64 -2.22
N LEU A 5 18.72 -7.89 -2.72
CA LEU A 5 19.32 -9.24 -2.79
C LEU A 5 19.56 -9.89 -1.42
N LYS A 6 19.44 -9.13 -0.32
CA LYS A 6 19.49 -9.69 1.04
C LYS A 6 18.20 -10.43 1.41
N PHE A 7 17.10 -10.21 0.68
CA PHE A 7 15.77 -10.75 1.00
C PHE A 7 15.32 -11.85 0.03
N ASP A 8 15.76 -11.81 -1.23
CA ASP A 8 15.52 -12.85 -2.25
C ASP A 8 16.62 -12.80 -3.32
N ASN A 9 16.86 -13.92 -4.00
CA ASN A 9 17.75 -14.02 -5.16
C ASN A 9 17.10 -13.46 -6.45
N THR A 10 15.78 -13.25 -6.45
CA THR A 10 15.03 -12.65 -7.55
C THR A 10 14.56 -11.25 -7.17
N ILE A 11 14.71 -10.27 -8.07
CA ILE A 11 14.26 -8.89 -7.85
C ILE A 11 13.27 -8.49 -8.94
N LEU A 12 12.24 -7.74 -8.54
CA LEU A 12 11.31 -7.07 -9.43
C LEU A 12 11.67 -5.59 -9.53
N ILE A 13 11.61 -5.05 -10.74
CA ILE A 13 11.75 -3.63 -11.04
C ILE A 13 10.48 -3.23 -11.79
N GLU A 14 9.73 -2.30 -11.22
CA GLU A 14 8.44 -1.85 -11.74
C GLU A 14 8.46 -0.35 -12.06
N GLU A 15 7.61 0.09 -12.98
CA GLU A 15 7.39 1.50 -13.24
C GLU A 15 6.69 2.15 -12.04
N TRP A 16 7.08 3.38 -11.71
CA TRP A 16 6.46 4.13 -10.63
C TRP A 16 5.04 4.61 -11.00
N LEU A 17 4.07 4.30 -10.15
CA LEU A 17 2.69 4.76 -10.29
C LEU A 17 2.37 5.82 -9.22
N ALA A 18 2.22 7.08 -9.62
CA ALA A 18 1.95 8.21 -8.72
C ALA A 18 0.46 8.35 -8.31
N GLY A 19 -0.29 7.24 -8.31
CA GLY A 19 -1.74 7.22 -8.08
C GLY A 19 -2.15 6.95 -6.63
N ASP A 20 -3.46 6.82 -6.43
CA ASP A 20 -4.01 6.42 -5.13
C ASP A 20 -3.72 4.95 -4.83
N GLU A 21 -3.22 4.68 -3.62
CA GLU A 21 -3.04 3.32 -3.12
C GLU A 21 -4.34 2.80 -2.50
N LEU A 22 -4.91 1.75 -3.10
CA LEU A 22 -6.13 1.10 -2.67
C LEU A 22 -5.85 -0.35 -2.28
N THR A 23 -6.42 -0.80 -1.16
CA THR A 23 -6.44 -2.22 -0.79
C THR A 23 -7.87 -2.71 -0.57
N VAL A 24 -8.16 -3.93 -1.02
CA VAL A 24 -9.50 -4.52 -0.99
C VAL A 24 -9.42 -5.91 -0.32
N PRO A 25 -9.83 -6.04 0.95
CA PRO A 25 -9.80 -7.32 1.63
C PRO A 25 -10.83 -8.30 1.07
N VAL A 26 -10.49 -9.60 1.08
CA VAL A 26 -11.41 -10.69 0.73
C VAL A 26 -11.43 -11.72 1.85
N LEU A 27 -12.63 -12.08 2.33
CA LEU A 27 -12.83 -13.08 3.38
C LEU A 27 -14.01 -13.98 3.02
N ASP A 28 -13.83 -15.30 3.08
CA ASP A 28 -14.88 -16.30 2.76
C ASP A 28 -15.60 -16.03 1.41
N ASN A 29 -14.81 -15.77 0.36
CA ASN A 29 -15.27 -15.39 -0.98
C ASN A 29 -16.09 -14.08 -1.05
N GLN A 30 -16.08 -13.27 0.01
CA GLN A 30 -16.72 -11.96 0.04
C GLN A 30 -15.67 -10.86 -0.15
N VAL A 31 -15.91 -9.99 -1.14
CA VAL A 31 -15.13 -8.77 -1.33
C VAL A 31 -15.62 -7.72 -0.33
N LEU A 32 -14.73 -7.30 0.56
CA LEU A 32 -15.02 -6.25 1.52
C LEU A 32 -14.78 -4.86 0.88
N PRO A 33 -15.31 -3.77 1.47
CA PRO A 33 -15.07 -2.44 0.92
C PRO A 33 -13.57 -2.13 0.74
N ALA A 34 -13.26 -1.23 -0.19
CA ALA A 34 -11.90 -0.79 -0.40
C ALA A 34 -11.47 0.22 0.70
N ILE A 35 -10.19 0.18 1.06
CA ILE A 35 -9.50 1.19 1.89
C ILE A 35 -8.60 2.00 0.97
N ARG A 36 -8.65 3.33 1.08
CA ARG A 36 -7.63 4.20 0.48
C ARG A 36 -6.59 4.56 1.55
N ILE A 37 -5.33 4.33 1.22
CA ILE A 37 -4.18 4.56 2.10
C ILE A 37 -3.46 5.81 1.59
N VAL A 38 -3.23 6.77 2.49
CA VAL A 38 -2.48 7.98 2.18
C VAL A 38 -1.35 8.12 3.21
N PRO A 39 -0.13 7.66 2.89
CA PRO A 39 1.03 7.88 3.74
C PRO A 39 1.42 9.36 3.73
N GLU A 40 2.15 9.81 4.77
CA GLU A 40 2.76 11.15 4.78
C GLU A 40 3.96 11.24 3.81
N GLY A 41 4.64 10.11 3.60
CA GLY A 41 5.83 10.00 2.73
C GLY A 41 5.50 9.65 1.27
N GLU A 42 6.55 9.27 0.52
CA GLU A 42 6.46 8.99 -0.93
C GLU A 42 5.66 7.73 -1.28
N PHE A 43 5.65 6.71 -0.42
CA PHE A 43 4.90 5.47 -0.58
C PHE A 43 4.62 4.78 0.76
N TYR A 44 3.80 3.73 0.75
CA TYR A 44 3.41 2.98 1.94
C TYR A 44 4.49 1.99 2.43
N ASP A 45 5.57 2.55 2.97
CA ASP A 45 6.71 1.83 3.54
C ASP A 45 6.46 1.25 4.94
N TYR A 46 7.50 0.71 5.58
CA TYR A 46 7.39 0.10 6.91
C TYR A 46 7.04 1.13 8.00
N GLU A 47 7.63 2.32 7.95
CA GLU A 47 7.38 3.38 8.93
C GLU A 47 5.91 3.82 8.83
N ALA A 48 5.42 4.08 7.62
CA ALA A 48 4.04 4.43 7.35
C ALA A 48 3.04 3.34 7.79
N LYS A 49 3.43 2.06 7.73
CA LYS A 49 2.59 0.91 8.12
C LYS A 49 2.45 0.75 9.63
N TYR A 50 3.53 0.92 10.38
CA TYR A 50 3.61 0.40 11.74
C TYR A 50 4.04 1.40 12.79
N ILE A 51 4.64 2.52 12.41
CA ILE A 51 5.27 3.46 13.34
C ILE A 51 4.61 4.84 13.27
N SER A 52 4.31 5.33 12.07
CA SER A 52 3.72 6.65 11.86
C SER A 52 2.25 6.71 12.26
N ASP A 53 1.89 7.71 13.07
CA ASP A 53 0.51 8.07 13.37
C ASP A 53 -0.12 8.97 12.27
N ASN A 54 0.67 9.41 11.29
CA ASN A 54 0.25 10.35 10.26
C ASN A 54 -0.33 9.68 9.00
N THR A 55 -0.22 8.36 8.89
CA THR A 55 -0.84 7.62 7.77
C THR A 55 -2.35 7.68 7.87
N GLN A 56 -3.00 8.19 6.84
CA GLN A 56 -4.46 8.33 6.78
C GLN A 56 -5.09 7.13 6.06
N TYR A 57 -6.20 6.66 6.61
CA TYR A 57 -6.98 5.56 6.06
C TYR A 57 -8.42 6.02 5.85
N PHE A 58 -8.89 5.94 4.61
CA PHE A 58 -10.28 6.26 4.28
C PHE A 58 -11.08 4.97 4.09
N TRP A 59 -12.15 4.82 4.88
CA TRP A 59 -13.09 3.71 4.78
C TRP A 59 -14.56 4.19 4.83
N PRO A 60 -15.38 3.87 3.81
CA PRO A 60 -14.99 3.34 2.50
C PRO A 60 -13.98 4.29 1.83
N SER A 61 -13.16 3.79 0.90
CA SER A 61 -12.03 4.48 0.24
C SER A 61 -12.28 5.88 -0.35
N ARG A 62 -13.54 6.33 -0.46
CA ARG A 62 -13.94 7.65 -0.97
C ARG A 62 -13.23 8.03 -2.28
N PHE A 63 -13.11 7.09 -3.22
CA PHE A 63 -12.74 7.42 -4.59
C PHE A 63 -14.02 7.66 -5.41
N ASN A 64 -13.96 8.61 -6.34
CA ASN A 64 -14.96 8.72 -7.40
C ASN A 64 -14.51 7.77 -8.51
N ALA A 65 -15.35 6.79 -8.83
CA ALA A 65 -15.18 5.90 -9.98
C ALA A 65 -15.50 6.64 -11.28
#